data_AF-A0AAD0K3U3-F1
#
_entry.id   AF-A0AAD0K3U3-F1
#
_cell.length_a   1.000
_cell.length_b   1.000
_cell.length_c   1.000
_cell.angle_alpha   90.00
_cell.angle_beta   90.00
_cell.angle_gamma   90.00
#
_symmetry.space_group_name_H-M   'P 1'
#
loop_
_entity.id
_entity.type
_entity.pdbx_description
1 polymer ?
#
loop_
_entity_poly.entity_id
_entity_poly.type
_entity_poly.pdbx_seq_one_letter_code
_entity_poly.pdbx_strand_id
1 'polypeptide(L)'
;MRRVAVRLGLSLMSVTAALTMSMACAAATPTEAPAVGASPGGGTSGSAVGAPAVGPAPSMRMPVDRRVSAVGFVDVRTAVPDAVLDLRYATADNFVGERLYPPNARCLVHESMTPGLRTAARTLRARGEVLVFWDCYRPHSVQQKMFDKVPDPAWVARPGPYSTSHEAGRSVDVTLADGRPNCPPARVVGDRCRLDMGTDFDSFTPRATAYATEGVSAPARAARTRLREAMAAGGLTIYAGEWWHFDGPGAHVRRPVIDVPVT
;
A
#
# COMPACT_ATOMS: atom_id res chain seq x y z
N MET A 1 25.84 7.74 62.36
CA MET A 1 24.61 7.88 61.56
C MET A 1 24.06 6.50 61.23
N ARG A 2 22.73 6.37 61.25
CA ARG A 2 21.96 5.13 61.34
C ARG A 2 21.63 4.52 59.96
N ARG A 3 21.72 3.18 59.88
CA ARG A 3 20.96 2.23 59.01
C ARG A 3 21.19 2.37 57.48
N VAL A 4 20.93 1.41 56.60
CA VAL A 4 20.07 0.21 56.56
C VAL A 4 20.71 -0.80 55.60
N ALA A 5 20.84 -2.06 55.99
CA ALA A 5 21.14 -3.17 55.08
C ALA A 5 19.84 -3.65 54.42
N VAL A 6 19.84 -3.74 53.09
CA VAL A 6 18.75 -4.27 52.27
C VAL A 6 18.73 -5.79 52.40
N ARG A 7 17.64 -6.37 52.92
CA ARG A 7 17.35 -7.81 52.81
C ARG A 7 16.37 -8.03 51.66
N LEU A 8 16.86 -8.70 50.62
CA LEU A 8 16.06 -9.27 49.54
C LEU A 8 15.19 -10.40 50.11
N GLY A 9 13.87 -10.25 50.03
CA GLY A 9 12.91 -11.33 50.29
C GLY A 9 12.34 -11.82 48.96
N LEU A 10 12.85 -12.95 48.47
CA LEU A 10 12.30 -13.66 47.32
C LEU A 10 11.23 -14.64 47.85
N SER A 11 9.96 -14.40 47.54
CA SER A 11 8.86 -15.33 47.88
C SER A 11 8.32 -15.94 46.59
N LEU A 12 8.57 -17.24 46.43
CA LEU A 12 7.90 -18.11 45.46
C LEU A 12 6.47 -18.38 45.94
N MET A 13 5.47 -18.12 45.11
CA MET A 13 4.21 -18.86 45.17
C MET A 13 3.81 -19.31 43.78
N SER A 14 3.98 -20.61 43.56
CA SER A 14 3.38 -21.38 42.47
C SER A 14 1.88 -21.48 42.68
N VAL A 15 1.09 -21.21 41.64
CA VAL A 15 -0.30 -21.68 41.55
C VAL A 15 -0.48 -22.37 40.20
N THR A 16 -0.41 -23.70 40.24
CA THR A 16 -0.93 -24.60 39.23
C THR A 16 -2.43 -24.80 39.49
N ALA A 17 -3.26 -24.56 38.48
CA ALA A 17 -4.61 -25.14 38.41
C ALA A 17 -4.93 -25.44 36.94
N ALA A 18 -4.81 -26.71 36.58
CA ALA A 18 -5.42 -27.28 35.41
C ALA A 18 -6.85 -27.71 35.77
N LEU A 19 -7.84 -27.38 34.94
CA LEU A 19 -9.09 -28.13 34.89
C LEU A 19 -9.52 -28.31 33.45
N THR A 20 -9.68 -29.57 33.09
CA THR A 20 -10.08 -30.15 31.81
C THR A 20 -11.59 -30.36 31.73
N MET A 21 -12.05 -30.64 30.49
CA MET A 21 -13.38 -31.17 30.09
C MET A 21 -14.55 -30.16 30.14
N SER A 22 -15.51 -30.14 29.22
CA SER A 22 -15.95 -31.19 28.31
C SER A 22 -16.63 -30.62 27.05
N MET A 23 -16.57 -31.45 26.02
CA MET A 23 -17.16 -31.36 24.69
C MET A 23 -18.67 -31.65 24.75
N ALA A 24 -19.50 -30.89 24.04
CA ALA A 24 -20.85 -31.32 23.66
C ALA A 24 -21.23 -30.72 22.30
N CYS A 25 -21.29 -31.60 21.30
CA CYS A 25 -21.93 -31.39 20.00
C CYS A 25 -23.45 -31.24 20.17
N ALA A 26 -24.06 -30.38 19.35
CA ALA A 26 -25.42 -30.61 18.88
C ALA A 26 -25.57 -29.99 17.48
N ALA A 27 -25.44 -30.84 16.47
CA ALA A 27 -25.94 -30.59 15.12
C ALA A 27 -27.42 -31.01 15.08
N ALA A 28 -28.30 -30.17 14.53
CA ALA A 28 -29.64 -30.56 14.12
C ALA A 28 -30.19 -29.59 13.06
N THR A 29 -30.02 -29.97 11.80
CA THR A 29 -31.00 -29.81 10.69
C THR A 29 -30.96 -31.16 9.95
N PRO A 30 -32.03 -31.71 9.36
CA PRO A 30 -32.91 -31.01 8.42
C PRO A 30 -34.41 -31.38 8.51
N THR A 31 -35.29 -30.58 7.91
CA THR A 31 -36.60 -31.07 7.46
C THR A 31 -36.89 -30.55 6.06
N GLU A 32 -37.20 -31.49 5.18
CA GLU A 32 -37.43 -31.37 3.75
C GLU A 32 -38.89 -31.01 3.42
N ALA A 33 -39.10 -30.72 2.13
CA ALA A 33 -40.24 -30.09 1.44
C ALA A 33 -41.65 -30.73 1.62
N PRO A 34 -42.66 -30.13 0.94
CA PRO A 34 -43.08 -30.81 -0.29
C PRO A 34 -43.21 -29.89 -1.51
N ALA A 35 -42.98 -30.52 -2.67
CA ALA A 35 -43.16 -30.01 -4.02
C ALA A 35 -44.62 -30.08 -4.47
N VAL A 36 -45.03 -29.16 -5.34
CA VAL A 36 -46.22 -29.33 -6.20
C VAL A 36 -46.04 -28.58 -7.51
N GLY A 37 -46.31 -29.26 -8.63
CA GLY A 37 -46.81 -28.63 -9.86
C GLY A 37 -45.90 -28.72 -11.09
N ALA A 38 -45.96 -29.84 -11.81
CA ALA A 38 -45.48 -29.98 -13.19
C ALA A 38 -46.66 -29.98 -14.17
N SER A 39 -46.54 -29.29 -15.31
CA SER A 39 -47.05 -29.73 -16.62
C SER A 39 -46.64 -28.80 -17.79
N PRO A 40 -46.69 -29.29 -19.06
CA PRO A 40 -45.57 -29.11 -19.99
C PRO A 40 -45.90 -28.36 -21.30
N GLY A 41 -44.84 -28.01 -22.03
CA GLY A 41 -44.82 -27.65 -23.45
C GLY A 41 -43.48 -26.99 -23.76
N GLY A 42 -42.68 -27.32 -24.78
CA GLY A 42 -42.86 -28.16 -25.95
C GLY A 42 -42.09 -27.48 -27.09
N GLY A 43 -40.92 -28.02 -27.49
CA GLY A 43 -40.14 -27.62 -28.68
C GLY A 43 -39.48 -26.22 -28.61
N THR A 44 -38.32 -25.93 -29.19
CA THR A 44 -37.54 -26.60 -30.23
C THR A 44 -36.07 -26.16 -30.11
N SER A 45 -35.21 -27.02 -30.65
CA SER A 45 -33.76 -26.98 -30.67
C SER A 45 -33.21 -25.79 -31.47
N GLY A 46 -32.40 -24.94 -30.82
CA GLY A 46 -31.53 -23.98 -31.48
C GLY A 46 -30.12 -24.09 -30.91
N SER A 47 -29.24 -24.81 -31.60
CA SER A 47 -27.81 -24.87 -31.29
C SER A 47 -27.19 -23.50 -31.59
N ALA A 48 -27.01 -22.67 -30.57
CA ALA A 48 -26.10 -21.54 -30.63
C ALA A 48 -24.73 -22.02 -30.13
N VAL A 49 -23.82 -22.24 -31.08
CA VAL A 49 -22.41 -22.48 -30.78
C VAL A 49 -21.87 -21.23 -30.09
N GLY A 50 -21.66 -21.32 -28.78
CA GLY A 50 -21.06 -20.26 -27.99
C GLY A 50 -19.65 -19.98 -28.49
N ALA A 51 -19.43 -18.80 -29.07
CA ALA A 51 -18.08 -18.29 -29.30
C ALA A 51 -17.35 -18.20 -27.96
N PRO A 52 -16.06 -18.57 -27.88
CA PRO A 52 -15.32 -18.43 -26.65
C PRO A 52 -15.25 -16.94 -26.30
N ALA A 53 -15.60 -16.60 -25.07
CA ALA A 53 -15.38 -15.26 -24.54
C ALA A 53 -13.88 -14.98 -24.61
N VAL A 54 -13.48 -14.11 -25.55
CA VAL A 54 -12.12 -13.60 -25.63
C VAL A 54 -11.92 -12.72 -24.40
N GLY A 55 -11.23 -13.28 -23.39
CA GLY A 55 -10.77 -12.49 -22.26
C GLY A 55 -9.91 -11.32 -22.75
N PRO A 56 -9.85 -10.21 -22.01
CA PRO A 56 -9.07 -9.05 -22.44
C PRO A 56 -7.63 -9.48 -22.67
N ALA A 57 -7.11 -9.18 -23.86
CA ALA A 57 -5.71 -9.40 -24.19
C ALA A 57 -4.82 -8.74 -23.12
N PRO A 58 -3.71 -9.38 -22.69
CA PRO A 58 -2.78 -8.73 -21.78
C PRO A 58 -2.32 -7.43 -22.43
N SER A 59 -2.56 -6.29 -21.77
CA SER A 59 -2.04 -5.01 -22.26
C SER A 59 -0.53 -5.16 -22.41
N MET A 60 -0.03 -5.09 -23.64
CA MET A 60 1.41 -5.10 -23.89
C MET A 60 1.99 -3.89 -23.16
N ARG A 61 2.64 -4.16 -22.04
CA ARG A 61 3.27 -3.16 -21.19
C ARG A 61 4.37 -2.53 -22.02
N MET A 62 4.21 -1.24 -22.33
CA MET A 62 5.23 -0.51 -23.08
C MET A 62 6.57 -0.60 -22.32
N PRO A 63 7.67 -0.91 -23.02
CA PRO A 63 9.01 -0.87 -22.44
C PRO A 63 9.29 0.49 -21.78
N VAL A 64 10.10 0.50 -20.71
CA VAL A 64 10.65 1.73 -20.12
C VAL A 64 11.83 2.24 -20.96
N ASP A 65 12.22 3.50 -20.77
CA ASP A 65 13.46 4.05 -21.35
C ASP A 65 14.66 3.14 -21.01
N ARG A 66 15.61 2.98 -21.93
CA ARG A 66 16.79 2.13 -21.71
C ARG A 66 17.60 2.55 -20.49
N ARG A 67 17.71 3.86 -20.22
CA ARG A 67 18.40 4.41 -19.03
C ARG A 67 17.70 3.97 -17.74
N VAL A 68 16.38 3.90 -17.75
CA VAL A 68 15.57 3.40 -16.62
C VAL A 68 15.85 1.92 -16.41
N SER A 69 15.79 1.10 -17.46
CA SER A 69 16.10 -0.34 -17.32
C SER A 69 17.55 -0.60 -16.91
N ALA A 70 18.50 0.24 -17.33
CA ALA A 70 19.92 0.09 -17.00
C ALA A 70 20.23 0.27 -15.51
N VAL A 71 19.38 1.00 -14.78
CA VAL A 71 19.49 1.15 -13.30
C VAL A 71 18.59 0.16 -12.54
N GLY A 72 18.06 -0.85 -13.24
CA GLY A 72 17.24 -1.92 -12.65
C GLY A 72 15.82 -1.48 -12.31
N PHE A 73 15.32 -0.40 -12.91
CA PHE A 73 13.97 0.07 -12.67
C PHE A 73 12.96 -0.57 -13.62
N VAL A 74 11.78 -0.86 -13.07
CA VAL A 74 10.63 -1.42 -13.77
C VAL A 74 9.39 -0.60 -13.44
N ASP A 75 8.41 -0.61 -14.33
CA ASP A 75 7.09 -0.05 -14.04
C ASP A 75 6.41 -0.88 -12.95
N VAL A 76 5.88 -0.22 -11.91
CA VAL A 76 5.27 -0.89 -10.76
C VAL A 76 4.14 -1.83 -11.16
N ARG A 77 3.44 -1.53 -12.26
CA ARG A 77 2.35 -2.38 -12.69
C ARG A 77 2.87 -3.77 -13.04
N THR A 78 4.15 -3.94 -13.39
CA THR A 78 4.73 -5.26 -13.68
C THR A 78 4.68 -6.19 -12.46
N ALA A 79 4.75 -5.60 -11.27
CA ALA A 79 4.55 -6.27 -9.99
C ALA A 79 3.06 -6.34 -9.59
N VAL A 80 2.34 -5.23 -9.78
CA VAL A 80 0.97 -5.00 -9.30
C VAL A 80 0.09 -4.52 -10.46
N PRO A 81 -0.48 -5.43 -11.28
CA PRO A 81 -1.17 -5.03 -12.52
C PRO A 81 -2.37 -4.10 -12.34
N ASP A 82 -3.03 -4.19 -11.19
CA ASP A 82 -4.16 -3.37 -10.75
C ASP A 82 -3.75 -2.14 -9.94
N ALA A 83 -2.46 -1.78 -9.92
CA ALA A 83 -1.99 -0.57 -9.28
C ALA A 83 -2.68 0.66 -9.86
N VAL A 84 -3.35 1.39 -8.98
CA VAL A 84 -3.93 2.70 -9.28
C VAL A 84 -2.80 3.72 -9.17
N LEU A 85 -2.62 4.54 -10.20
CA LEU A 85 -1.57 5.56 -10.23
C LEU A 85 -2.23 6.93 -10.09
N ASP A 86 -1.82 7.65 -9.06
CA ASP A 86 -2.26 9.01 -8.73
C ASP A 86 -1.00 9.84 -8.42
N LEU A 87 -0.05 9.85 -9.36
CA LEU A 87 1.28 10.41 -9.13
C LEU A 87 1.20 11.90 -8.78
N ARG A 88 1.28 12.24 -7.48
CA ARG A 88 0.97 13.57 -6.97
C ARG A 88 1.92 14.63 -7.52
N TYR A 89 3.18 14.27 -7.70
CA TYR A 89 4.20 15.13 -8.30
C TYR A 89 4.06 15.30 -9.82
N ALA A 90 3.21 14.54 -10.52
CA ALA A 90 2.82 14.82 -11.91
C ALA A 90 1.67 15.85 -12.02
N THR A 91 1.16 16.32 -10.89
CA THR A 91 0.10 17.34 -10.77
C THR A 91 0.58 18.52 -9.92
N ALA A 92 -0.27 19.52 -9.72
CA ALA A 92 -0.02 20.58 -8.73
C ALA A 92 -0.55 20.24 -7.32
N ASP A 93 -1.19 19.07 -7.14
CA ASP A 93 -1.72 18.58 -5.85
C ASP A 93 -0.58 17.95 -5.02
N ASN A 94 0.38 18.77 -4.64
CA ASN A 94 1.52 18.41 -3.79
C ASN A 94 2.00 19.63 -2.99
N PHE A 95 2.87 19.44 -2.00
CA PHE A 95 3.30 20.52 -1.10
C PHE A 95 4.04 21.69 -1.79
N VAL A 96 4.62 21.47 -2.98
CA VAL A 96 5.28 22.54 -3.75
C VAL A 96 4.25 23.38 -4.53
N GLY A 97 3.06 22.83 -4.81
CA GLY A 97 2.03 23.51 -5.61
C GLY A 97 2.36 23.61 -7.11
N GLU A 98 3.39 22.88 -7.56
CA GLU A 98 3.86 22.86 -8.95
C GLU A 98 3.95 21.42 -9.46
N ARG A 99 3.80 21.24 -10.77
CA ARG A 99 4.11 19.96 -11.42
C ARG A 99 5.62 19.74 -11.44
N LEU A 100 6.08 18.59 -10.92
CA LEU A 100 7.48 18.20 -10.85
C LEU A 100 7.83 17.04 -11.81
N TYR A 101 6.86 16.21 -12.14
CA TYR A 101 6.97 15.12 -13.12
C TYR A 101 6.21 15.45 -14.42
N PRO A 102 6.62 14.92 -15.57
CA PRO A 102 5.85 15.09 -16.80
C PRO A 102 4.49 14.36 -16.73
N PRO A 103 3.47 14.76 -17.52
CA PRO A 103 2.13 14.14 -17.48
C PRO A 103 2.11 12.64 -17.82
N ASN A 104 3.08 12.16 -18.57
CA ASN A 104 3.24 10.75 -18.94
C ASN A 104 4.17 9.98 -17.98
N ALA A 105 4.46 10.54 -16.80
CA ALA A 105 5.26 9.87 -15.79
C ALA A 105 4.67 8.51 -15.39
N ARG A 106 5.57 7.60 -15.03
CA ARG A 106 5.28 6.24 -14.59
C ARG A 106 5.73 6.09 -13.15
N CYS A 107 5.04 5.23 -12.42
CA CYS A 107 5.55 4.76 -11.14
C CYS A 107 6.64 3.72 -11.41
N LEU A 108 7.90 4.16 -11.39
CA LEU A 108 9.06 3.30 -11.55
C LEU A 108 9.58 2.86 -10.18
N VAL A 109 9.93 1.60 -10.04
CA VAL A 109 10.54 1.03 -8.83
C VAL A 109 11.71 0.14 -9.23
N HIS A 110 12.72 0.02 -8.39
CA HIS A 110 13.77 -0.97 -8.57
C HIS A 110 13.17 -2.37 -8.51
N GLU A 111 13.62 -3.28 -9.37
CA GLU A 111 13.07 -4.64 -9.53
C GLU A 111 12.97 -5.42 -8.21
N SER A 112 13.88 -5.16 -7.27
CA SER A 112 13.88 -5.73 -5.91
C SER A 112 12.62 -5.41 -5.09
N MET A 113 11.86 -4.38 -5.44
CA MET A 113 10.58 -4.04 -4.80
C MET A 113 9.46 -5.00 -5.22
N THR A 114 9.58 -5.60 -6.40
CA THR A 114 8.51 -6.37 -7.07
C THR A 114 7.93 -7.48 -6.19
N PRO A 115 8.73 -8.36 -5.55
CA PRO A 115 8.16 -9.45 -4.74
C PRO A 115 7.36 -8.96 -3.54
N GLY A 116 7.84 -7.89 -2.88
CA GLY A 116 7.19 -7.31 -1.72
C GLY A 116 5.89 -6.62 -2.09
N LEU A 117 5.91 -5.77 -3.13
CA LEU A 117 4.71 -5.07 -3.60
C LEU A 117 3.64 -6.05 -4.12
N ARG A 118 4.04 -7.13 -4.79
CA ARG A 118 3.10 -8.19 -5.22
C ARG A 118 2.43 -8.86 -4.02
N THR A 119 3.19 -9.12 -2.96
CA THR A 119 2.67 -9.72 -1.74
C THR A 119 1.72 -8.77 -1.02
N ALA A 120 2.11 -7.51 -0.85
CA ALA A 120 1.26 -6.48 -0.23
C ALA A 120 -0.07 -6.31 -0.98
N ALA A 121 -0.01 -6.17 -2.32
CA ALA A 121 -1.20 -6.06 -3.14
C ALA A 121 -2.11 -7.29 -3.01
N ARG A 122 -1.56 -8.51 -2.99
CA ARG A 122 -2.34 -9.74 -2.78
C ARG A 122 -3.03 -9.76 -1.42
N THR A 123 -2.35 -9.32 -0.36
CA THR A 123 -2.93 -9.22 0.99
C THR A 123 -4.12 -8.26 1.02
N LEU A 124 -4.03 -7.12 0.33
CA LEU A 124 -5.10 -6.13 0.27
C LEU A 124 -6.30 -6.58 -0.58
N ARG A 125 -6.03 -7.27 -1.70
CA ARG A 125 -7.10 -7.82 -2.56
C ARG A 125 -8.03 -8.77 -1.82
N ALA A 126 -7.54 -9.52 -0.85
CA ALA A 126 -8.37 -10.39 0.00
C ALA A 126 -9.44 -9.61 0.79
N ARG A 127 -9.30 -8.28 0.90
CA ARG A 127 -10.23 -7.36 1.55
C ARG A 127 -11.00 -6.47 0.55
N GLY A 128 -10.83 -6.69 -0.76
CA GLY A 128 -11.39 -5.83 -1.80
C GLY A 128 -10.69 -4.47 -1.93
N GLU A 129 -9.51 -4.32 -1.34
CA GLU A 129 -8.70 -3.09 -1.37
C GLU A 129 -7.58 -3.21 -2.43
N VAL A 130 -7.18 -2.08 -3.00
CA VAL A 130 -6.06 -1.95 -3.94
C VAL A 130 -5.08 -0.87 -3.45
N LEU A 131 -3.83 -0.97 -3.91
CA LEU A 131 -2.82 0.06 -3.69
C LEU A 131 -2.98 1.21 -4.68
N VAL A 132 -2.93 2.43 -4.16
CA VAL A 132 -2.81 3.67 -4.93
C VAL A 132 -1.41 4.22 -4.71
N PHE A 133 -0.67 4.47 -5.80
CA PHE A 133 0.70 4.97 -5.76
C PHE A 133 0.73 6.48 -6.03
N TRP A 134 1.31 7.23 -5.09
CA TRP A 134 1.47 8.68 -5.14
C TRP A 134 2.88 9.09 -5.52
N ASP A 135 3.89 8.36 -5.04
CA ASP A 135 5.26 8.50 -5.47
C ASP A 135 6.03 7.17 -5.43
N CYS A 136 7.03 7.06 -6.29
CA CYS A 136 7.86 5.86 -6.50
C CYS A 136 9.31 6.31 -6.67
N TYR A 137 9.96 6.04 -7.81
CA TYR A 137 11.24 6.67 -8.13
C TYR A 137 11.09 8.18 -8.29
N ARG A 138 11.90 8.93 -7.53
CA ARG A 138 12.03 10.39 -7.61
C ARG A 138 13.42 10.75 -8.13
N PRO A 139 13.55 11.40 -9.30
CA PRO A 139 14.86 11.85 -9.79
C PRO A 139 15.55 12.78 -8.81
N HIS A 140 16.88 12.70 -8.74
CA HIS A 140 17.69 13.55 -7.87
C HIS A 140 17.41 15.04 -8.10
N SER A 141 17.27 15.45 -9.37
CA SER A 141 16.95 16.83 -9.73
C SER A 141 15.62 17.30 -9.13
N VAL A 142 14.65 16.40 -9.00
CA VAL A 142 13.35 16.70 -8.39
C VAL A 142 13.47 16.81 -6.88
N GLN A 143 14.22 15.92 -6.23
CA GLN A 143 14.49 16.03 -4.79
C GLN A 143 15.20 17.35 -4.45
N GLN A 144 16.14 17.78 -5.31
CA GLN A 144 16.82 19.06 -5.17
C GLN A 144 15.84 20.23 -5.32
N LYS A 145 15.03 20.24 -6.37
CA LYS A 145 13.98 21.26 -6.57
C LYS A 145 12.99 21.33 -5.41
N MET A 146 12.59 20.19 -4.85
CA MET A 146 11.71 20.13 -3.67
C MET A 146 12.35 20.81 -2.45
N PHE A 147 13.61 20.49 -2.18
CA PHE A 147 14.35 21.06 -1.04
C PHE A 147 14.63 22.55 -1.23
N ASP A 148 14.93 23.01 -2.46
CA ASP A 148 15.11 24.43 -2.76
C ASP A 148 13.84 25.24 -2.48
N LYS A 149 12.65 24.63 -2.65
CA LYS A 149 11.35 25.25 -2.39
C LYS A 149 10.96 25.20 -0.90
N VAL A 150 11.26 24.11 -0.22
CA VAL A 150 11.01 23.93 1.22
C VAL A 150 12.27 23.38 1.89
N PRO A 151 13.20 24.26 2.32
CA PRO A 151 14.52 23.86 2.82
C PRO A 151 14.51 23.46 4.29
N ASP A 152 13.52 22.66 4.70
CA ASP A 152 13.39 22.15 6.06
C ASP A 152 13.62 20.63 6.09
N PRO A 153 14.77 20.16 6.62
CA PRO A 153 15.09 18.74 6.67
C PRO A 153 14.20 17.92 7.62
N ALA A 154 13.36 18.57 8.43
CA ALA A 154 12.33 17.87 9.20
C ALA A 154 11.19 17.35 8.31
N TRP A 155 11.01 17.94 7.12
CA TRP A 155 9.88 17.67 6.22
C TRP A 155 10.30 17.19 4.84
N VAL A 156 11.42 17.70 4.33
CA VAL A 156 11.92 17.35 2.99
C VAL A 156 13.36 16.86 3.12
N ALA A 157 13.60 15.62 2.70
CA ALA A 157 14.93 15.03 2.76
C ALA A 157 15.97 15.91 2.05
N ARG A 158 17.07 16.21 2.76
CA ARG A 158 18.16 17.00 2.18
C ARG A 158 18.82 16.21 1.05
N PRO A 159 18.90 16.74 -0.18
CA PRO A 159 19.61 16.07 -1.26
C PRO A 159 21.09 15.91 -0.90
N GLY A 160 21.65 14.73 -1.16
CA GLY A 160 23.04 14.40 -0.86
C GLY A 160 23.79 13.89 -2.09
N PRO A 161 25.07 13.53 -1.96
CA PRO A 161 25.89 13.03 -3.08
C PRO A 161 25.54 11.58 -3.49
N TYR A 162 24.51 10.99 -2.91
CA TYR A 162 24.12 9.60 -3.13
C TYR A 162 22.60 9.49 -3.20
N SER A 163 22.12 8.60 -4.06
CA SER A 163 20.70 8.24 -4.10
C SER A 163 20.42 7.10 -3.11
N THR A 164 19.38 7.29 -2.32
CA THR A 164 18.77 6.33 -1.40
C THR A 164 17.24 6.43 -1.53
N SER A 165 16.50 5.54 -0.89
CA SER A 165 15.04 5.61 -0.78
C SER A 165 14.35 5.83 -2.13
N HIS A 166 13.52 6.87 -2.30
CA HIS A 166 12.86 7.24 -3.54
C HIS A 166 13.84 7.50 -4.69
N GLU A 167 14.96 8.15 -4.45
CA GLU A 167 15.97 8.37 -5.50
C GLU A 167 16.63 7.08 -5.98
N ALA A 168 16.64 6.04 -5.15
CA ALA A 168 17.12 4.71 -5.54
C ALA A 168 16.02 3.80 -6.11
N GLY A 169 14.78 4.32 -6.30
CA GLY A 169 13.61 3.55 -6.70
C GLY A 169 13.21 2.47 -5.70
N ARG A 170 13.63 2.60 -4.44
CA ARG A 170 13.49 1.56 -3.39
C ARG A 170 12.55 1.96 -2.26
N SER A 171 11.75 2.99 -2.50
CA SER A 171 10.67 3.42 -1.62
C SER A 171 9.44 3.73 -2.46
N VAL A 172 8.28 3.65 -1.83
CA VAL A 172 7.00 4.02 -2.43
C VAL A 172 6.15 4.75 -1.41
N ASP A 173 5.39 5.71 -1.90
CA ASP A 173 4.35 6.41 -1.16
C ASP A 173 2.99 5.95 -1.65
N VAL A 174 2.23 5.33 -0.76
CA VAL A 174 0.99 4.63 -1.12
C VAL A 174 -0.15 4.90 -0.14
N THR A 175 -1.36 4.76 -0.67
CA THR A 175 -2.60 4.66 0.11
C THR A 175 -3.45 3.48 -0.36
N LEU A 176 -4.62 3.33 0.26
CA LEU A 176 -5.60 2.30 -0.08
C LEU A 176 -6.80 2.92 -0.80
N ALA A 177 -7.35 2.18 -1.74
CA ALA A 177 -8.68 2.45 -2.30
C ALA A 177 -9.52 1.16 -2.38
N ASP A 178 -10.83 1.32 -2.36
CA ASP A 178 -11.80 0.24 -2.54
C ASP A 178 -12.89 0.63 -3.55
N GLY A 179 -13.82 -0.29 -3.81
CA GLY A 179 -14.98 -0.07 -4.70
C GLY A 179 -16.23 0.45 -4.00
N ARG A 180 -16.12 1.09 -2.83
CA ARG A 180 -17.32 1.48 -2.06
C ARG A 180 -18.17 2.54 -2.79
N PRO A 181 -19.50 2.50 -2.65
CA PRO A 181 -20.38 3.55 -3.17
C PRO A 181 -20.21 4.86 -2.38
N ASN A 182 -20.75 5.96 -2.94
CA ASN A 182 -20.81 7.28 -2.29
C ASN A 182 -19.44 7.85 -1.91
N CYS A 183 -18.46 7.72 -2.80
CA CYS A 183 -17.15 8.31 -2.59
C CYS A 183 -17.22 9.84 -2.62
N PRO A 184 -16.67 10.56 -1.61
CA PRO A 184 -16.54 12.01 -1.72
C PRO A 184 -15.67 12.39 -2.91
N PRO A 185 -16.00 13.45 -3.67
CA PRO A 185 -15.29 13.83 -4.89
C PRO A 185 -13.77 13.92 -4.72
N ALA A 186 -13.30 14.49 -3.61
CA ALA A 186 -11.87 14.64 -3.31
C ALA A 186 -11.11 13.30 -3.11
N ARG A 187 -11.82 12.17 -2.95
CA ARG A 187 -11.23 10.84 -2.75
C ARG A 187 -11.45 9.90 -3.93
N VAL A 188 -12.15 10.32 -4.97
CA VAL A 188 -12.31 9.52 -6.18
C VAL A 188 -10.95 9.38 -6.87
N VAL A 189 -10.60 8.15 -7.24
CA VAL A 189 -9.40 7.85 -8.02
C VAL A 189 -9.75 6.79 -9.07
N GLY A 190 -9.81 7.19 -10.34
CA GLY A 190 -10.38 6.36 -11.38
C GLY A 190 -11.82 5.95 -11.05
N ASP A 191 -12.09 4.65 -11.02
CA ASP A 191 -13.37 4.04 -10.63
C ASP A 191 -13.44 3.63 -9.14
N ARG A 192 -12.44 4.02 -8.33
CA ARG A 192 -12.30 3.64 -6.92
C ARG A 192 -12.43 4.82 -5.97
N CYS A 193 -12.59 4.49 -4.70
CA CYS A 193 -12.60 5.46 -3.62
C CYS A 193 -11.39 5.28 -2.70
N ARG A 194 -10.54 6.30 -2.60
CA ARG A 194 -9.46 6.35 -1.60
C ARG A 194 -10.04 6.32 -0.19
N LEU A 195 -9.39 5.57 0.69
CA LEU A 195 -9.76 5.50 2.09
C LEU A 195 -9.36 6.78 2.82
N ASP A 196 -10.06 7.11 3.92
CA ASP A 196 -9.61 8.17 4.81
C ASP A 196 -8.38 7.68 5.57
N MET A 197 -7.32 8.47 5.54
CA MET A 197 -6.09 8.21 6.29
C MET A 197 -5.84 9.27 7.37
N GLY A 198 -6.78 10.20 7.61
CA GLY A 198 -6.75 11.20 8.69
C GLY A 198 -5.93 12.47 8.39
N THR A 199 -5.01 12.38 7.44
CA THR A 199 -4.34 13.50 6.76
C THR A 199 -4.25 13.16 5.28
N ASP A 200 -4.07 14.16 4.42
CA ASP A 200 -3.64 13.89 3.04
C ASP A 200 -2.13 13.56 2.99
N PHE A 201 -1.67 13.17 1.82
CA PHE A 201 -0.25 13.05 1.44
C PHE A 201 0.53 14.35 1.68
N ASP A 202 1.83 14.25 1.95
CA ASP A 202 2.73 15.38 2.25
C ASP A 202 2.25 16.33 3.37
N SER A 203 1.41 15.84 4.28
CA SER A 203 1.01 16.60 5.46
C SER A 203 2.17 16.69 6.46
N PHE A 204 2.74 17.88 6.60
CA PHE A 204 3.77 18.20 7.60
C PHE A 204 3.21 18.44 9.01
N THR A 205 2.51 17.44 9.55
CA THR A 205 1.92 17.50 10.89
C THR A 205 2.19 16.21 11.67
N PRO A 206 2.23 16.25 13.01
CA PRO A 206 2.40 15.03 13.82
C PRO A 206 1.35 13.94 13.55
N ARG A 207 0.15 14.34 13.09
CA ARG A 207 -0.92 13.42 12.69
C ARG A 207 -0.55 12.58 11.47
N ALA A 208 0.44 12.99 10.68
CA ALA A 208 0.91 12.23 9.52
C ALA A 208 1.90 11.11 9.87
N THR A 209 2.42 11.06 11.11
CA THR A 209 3.31 9.96 11.52
C THR A 209 2.60 8.62 11.46
N ALA A 210 3.35 7.56 11.13
CA ALA A 210 2.77 6.26 10.79
C ALA A 210 1.90 5.66 11.89
N TYR A 211 2.21 5.95 13.16
CA TYR A 211 1.54 5.40 14.34
C TYR A 211 0.69 6.44 15.09
N ALA A 212 0.45 7.62 14.52
CA ALA A 212 -0.35 8.67 15.15
C ALA A 212 -1.75 8.17 15.55
N THR A 213 -2.17 8.51 16.77
CA THR A 213 -3.50 8.21 17.31
C THR A 213 -4.28 9.46 17.67
N GLU A 214 -3.58 10.49 18.16
CA GLU A 214 -4.16 11.79 18.52
C GLU A 214 -4.63 12.53 17.26
N GLY A 215 -5.90 12.97 17.26
CA GLY A 215 -6.50 13.67 16.13
C GLY A 215 -6.67 12.84 14.86
N VAL A 216 -6.53 11.51 14.94
CA VAL A 216 -6.75 10.57 13.82
C VAL A 216 -7.93 9.67 14.15
N SER A 217 -8.95 9.66 13.29
CA SER A 217 -10.19 8.89 13.51
C SER A 217 -9.92 7.38 13.61
N ALA A 218 -10.78 6.65 14.33
CA ALA A 218 -10.64 5.19 14.43
C ALA A 218 -10.66 4.47 13.05
N PRO A 219 -11.54 4.85 12.09
CA PRO A 219 -11.49 4.29 10.74
C PRO A 219 -10.17 4.57 10.01
N ALA A 220 -9.61 5.79 10.13
CA ALA A 220 -8.33 6.13 9.51
C ALA A 220 -7.17 5.34 10.12
N ARG A 221 -7.15 5.19 11.45
CA ARG A 221 -6.16 4.35 12.15
C ARG A 221 -6.24 2.89 11.69
N ALA A 222 -7.46 2.36 11.52
CA ALA A 222 -7.66 1.00 11.03
C ALA A 222 -7.17 0.84 9.57
N ALA A 223 -7.39 1.84 8.70
CA ALA A 223 -6.87 1.83 7.33
C ALA A 223 -5.34 1.87 7.30
N ARG A 224 -4.70 2.74 8.10
CA ARG A 224 -3.23 2.77 8.25
C ARG A 224 -2.67 1.45 8.77
N THR A 225 -3.33 0.81 9.73
CA THR A 225 -2.92 -0.53 10.21
C THR A 225 -2.96 -1.56 9.10
N ARG A 226 -4.05 -1.63 8.32
CA ARG A 226 -4.14 -2.56 7.19
C ARG A 226 -3.06 -2.31 6.14
N LEU A 227 -2.80 -1.04 5.81
CA LEU A 227 -1.73 -0.69 4.87
C LEU A 227 -0.37 -1.18 5.37
N ARG A 228 -0.02 -0.85 6.62
CA ARG A 228 1.27 -1.27 7.21
C ARG A 228 1.41 -2.79 7.31
N GLU A 229 0.36 -3.49 7.73
CA GLU A 229 0.37 -4.96 7.81
C GLU A 229 0.57 -5.59 6.42
N ALA A 230 -0.10 -5.06 5.38
CA ALA A 230 0.07 -5.55 4.03
C ALA A 230 1.49 -5.31 3.49
N MET A 231 2.03 -4.10 3.70
CA MET A 231 3.39 -3.76 3.28
C MET A 231 4.43 -4.58 4.05
N ALA A 232 4.26 -4.74 5.37
CA ALA A 232 5.13 -5.57 6.21
C ALA A 232 5.07 -7.06 5.82
N ALA A 233 3.91 -7.58 5.42
CA ALA A 233 3.78 -8.94 4.91
C ALA A 233 4.58 -9.15 3.61
N GLY A 234 4.80 -8.09 2.83
CA GLY A 234 5.71 -8.08 1.68
C GLY A 234 7.19 -7.87 2.04
N GLY A 235 7.53 -7.75 3.32
CA GLY A 235 8.89 -7.45 3.78
C GLY A 235 9.32 -5.99 3.55
N LEU A 236 8.37 -5.08 3.33
CA LEU A 236 8.65 -3.64 3.28
C LEU A 236 8.65 -3.05 4.70
N THR A 237 9.57 -2.12 4.93
CA THR A 237 9.73 -1.42 6.21
C THR A 237 8.89 -0.15 6.22
N ILE A 238 8.22 0.09 7.33
CA ILE A 238 7.41 1.30 7.53
C ILE A 238 8.34 2.44 7.98
N TYR A 239 8.26 3.59 7.34
CA TYR A 239 8.92 4.78 7.86
C TYR A 239 8.04 5.42 8.94
N ALA A 240 8.59 5.63 10.14
CA ALA A 240 7.78 6.08 11.28
C ALA A 240 7.25 7.53 11.13
N GLY A 241 7.97 8.36 10.37
CA GLY A 241 7.65 9.78 10.17
C GLY A 241 6.41 10.01 9.31
N GLU A 242 6.03 9.05 8.46
CA GLU A 242 5.00 9.24 7.44
C GLU A 242 4.18 7.95 7.26
N TRP A 243 2.86 8.03 7.33
CA TRP A 243 2.02 6.84 7.25
C TRP A 243 1.97 6.19 5.86
N TRP A 244 2.31 6.94 4.81
CA TRP A 244 2.24 6.52 3.41
C TRP A 244 3.56 5.91 2.90
N HIS A 245 4.69 6.16 3.57
CA HIS A 245 6.03 5.83 3.07
C HIS A 245 6.48 4.43 3.49
N PHE A 246 6.95 3.66 2.52
CA PHE A 246 7.49 2.31 2.75
C PHE A 246 8.80 2.08 2.00
N ASP A 247 9.78 1.56 2.72
CA ASP A 247 11.11 1.22 2.21
C ASP A 247 11.22 -0.27 1.90
N GLY A 248 11.80 -0.61 0.76
CA GLY A 248 12.15 -1.99 0.44
C GLY A 248 13.61 -2.34 0.69
N PRO A 249 14.03 -3.53 0.22
CA PRO A 249 15.39 -4.02 0.43
C PRO A 249 16.44 -3.02 -0.03
N GLY A 250 17.38 -2.68 0.87
CA GLY A 250 18.51 -1.81 0.56
C GLY A 250 18.15 -0.36 0.21
N ALA A 251 16.99 0.14 0.65
CA ALA A 251 16.58 1.53 0.45
C ALA A 251 17.64 2.53 0.95
N HIS A 252 18.27 2.28 2.11
CA HIS A 252 19.27 3.19 2.68
C HIS A 252 20.72 2.92 2.22
N VAL A 253 20.92 1.95 1.32
CA VAL A 253 22.25 1.72 0.73
C VAL A 253 22.57 2.88 -0.21
N ARG A 254 23.70 3.54 0.02
CA ARG A 254 24.17 4.67 -0.81
C ARG A 254 24.54 4.17 -2.21
N ARG A 255 24.01 4.83 -3.23
CA ARG A 255 24.31 4.58 -4.65
C ARG A 255 24.76 5.87 -5.33
N PRO A 256 25.50 5.82 -6.45
CA PRO A 256 25.70 6.99 -7.29
C PRO A 256 24.37 7.68 -7.57
N VAL A 257 24.41 9.01 -7.74
CA VAL A 257 23.21 9.80 -8.06
C VAL A 257 22.50 9.22 -9.29
N ILE A 258 21.20 8.96 -9.14
CA ILE A 258 20.34 8.45 -10.21
C ILE A 258 19.37 9.56 -10.63
N ASP A 259 19.53 10.02 -11.87
CA ASP A 259 18.74 11.11 -12.45
C ASP A 259 18.26 10.73 -13.86
N VAL A 260 17.58 9.59 -13.96
CA VAL A 260 16.99 9.09 -15.21
C VAL A 260 15.55 9.62 -15.35
N PRO A 261 14.99 9.68 -16.58
CA PRO A 261 13.60 10.10 -16.75
C PRO A 261 12.60 9.18 -16.04
N VAL A 262 11.45 9.72 -15.66
CA VAL A 262 10.34 8.97 -15.04
C VAL A 262 9.36 8.38 -16.06
N THR A 263 9.79 8.13 -17.30
CA THR A 263 8.94 7.71 -18.45
C THR A 263 9.41 6.40 -19.07
#